data_AF-A0A7L9AFE1-F1
#
_entry.id   AF-A0A7L9AFE1-F1
#
_cell.length_a   1.000
_cell.length_b   1.000
_cell.length_c   1.000
_cell.angle_alpha   90.00
_cell.angle_beta   90.00
_cell.angle_gamma   90.00
#
_symmetry.space_group_name_H-M   'P 1'
#
loop_
_entity.id
_entity.type
_entity.pdbx_description
1 polymer ?
#
loop_
_entity_poly.entity_id
_entity_poly.type
_entity_poly.pdbx_seq_one_letter_code
_entity_poly.pdbx_strand_id
1 'polypeptide(L)'
;CEYVSGGRIVLSPTGKITPYHDVNVIREAAKKGMTRALDAGMKKPLLVVENVVDFPDGQLVCIMGGLEAFYIPLQIRERQDTKNFIRIGLHAEEKQTEAFERIVRNAIALERSRIFARDIGGGDPERMAPAKIVEYVKKSFAEDHNNITIKVIEDEEIIAQEYPLLAAVSRAANRIDRHKARVVHIEYKSSNPSRVSETLMLVGKGVTYDTGGADIKISGKMAGMARDKCGAAAVAGFLKACSILKPPHLKVIGVLCLCRNSVGEDSYVSDELLISRSGKTVRVTNTDAEGRLAMADSVFMMSELALKELNPHIYTIATLTGHARACYGNYTA
;
A
#
# COMPACT_ATOMS: atom_id res chain seq x y z
N CYS A 1 30.11 15.25 24.84
CA CYS A 1 28.72 14.78 25.08
C CYS A 1 28.08 15.32 26.35
N GLU A 2 28.79 16.03 27.24
CA GLU A 2 28.25 16.48 28.53
C GLU A 2 27.04 17.42 28.41
N TYR A 3 26.89 18.10 27.27
CA TYR A 3 25.79 19.02 26.99
C TYR A 3 24.57 18.38 26.28
N VAL A 4 24.61 17.09 25.93
CA VAL A 4 23.48 16.42 25.24
C VAL A 4 22.64 15.64 26.25
N SER A 5 21.34 15.96 26.29
CA SER A 5 20.37 15.25 27.13
C SER A 5 20.44 13.73 26.88
N GLY A 6 20.75 12.96 27.92
CA GLY A 6 20.91 11.50 27.84
C GLY A 6 22.32 10.98 27.54
N GLY A 7 23.32 11.88 27.40
CA GLY A 7 24.76 11.56 27.39
C GLY A 7 25.27 10.79 26.18
N ARG A 8 24.42 10.56 25.16
CA ARG A 8 24.71 9.71 24.00
C ARG A 8 24.36 10.45 22.71
N ILE A 9 25.27 10.41 21.74
CA ILE A 9 25.08 10.94 20.38
C ILE A 9 25.31 9.80 19.40
N VAL A 10 24.41 9.66 18.43
CA VAL A 10 24.59 8.73 17.30
C VAL A 10 24.82 9.54 16.04
N LEU A 11 26.02 9.40 15.47
CA LEU A 11 26.34 9.97 14.17
C LEU A 11 26.06 8.93 13.08
N SER A 12 25.31 9.33 12.07
CA SER A 12 24.99 8.51 10.90
C SER A 12 25.19 9.34 9.63
N PRO A 13 26.39 9.34 9.07
CA PRO A 13 26.71 10.17 7.91
C PRO A 13 26.04 9.63 6.63
N THR A 14 25.69 10.54 5.72
CA THR A 14 25.26 10.21 4.35
C THR A 14 26.41 9.69 3.48
N GLY A 15 27.65 9.87 3.93
CA GLY A 15 28.85 9.61 3.12
C GLY A 15 29.13 10.74 2.14
N LYS A 16 29.95 10.47 1.12
CA LYS A 16 30.24 11.43 0.05
C LYS A 16 29.07 11.46 -0.94
N ILE A 17 28.40 12.59 -1.05
CA ILE A 17 27.31 12.81 -2.00
C ILE A 17 27.90 13.18 -3.36
N THR A 18 27.29 12.67 -4.42
CA THR A 18 27.70 12.87 -5.82
C THR A 18 26.46 13.23 -6.65
N PRO A 19 26.61 13.72 -7.88
CA PRO A 19 25.48 14.06 -8.75
C PRO A 19 24.55 12.87 -9.12
N TYR A 20 24.97 11.63 -8.85
CA TYR A 20 24.17 10.43 -9.11
C TYR A 20 23.34 9.98 -7.90
N HIS A 21 23.45 10.68 -6.77
CA HIS A 21 22.66 10.40 -5.59
C HIS A 21 21.37 11.22 -5.59
N ASP A 22 20.33 10.63 -5.02
CA ASP A 22 19.06 11.27 -4.74
C ASP A 22 18.85 11.42 -3.22
N VAL A 23 17.66 11.88 -2.85
CA VAL A 23 17.26 12.07 -1.45
C VAL A 23 17.28 10.76 -0.62
N ASN A 24 17.36 9.57 -1.22
CA ASN A 24 17.46 8.29 -0.48
C ASN A 24 18.72 8.20 0.37
N VAL A 25 19.80 8.91 0.04
CA VAL A 25 21.00 8.92 0.91
C VAL A 25 20.66 9.48 2.30
N ILE A 26 19.77 10.46 2.37
CA ILE A 26 19.26 11.03 3.63
C ILE A 26 18.37 10.00 4.33
N ARG A 27 17.46 9.35 3.60
CA ARG A 27 16.58 8.30 4.15
C ARG A 27 17.37 7.19 4.83
N GLU A 28 18.38 6.67 4.13
CA GLU A 28 19.22 5.58 4.60
C GLU A 28 20.09 5.99 5.78
N ALA A 29 20.67 7.19 5.76
CA ALA A 29 21.42 7.72 6.89
C ALA A 29 20.54 7.86 8.14
N ALA A 30 19.34 8.45 8.00
CA ALA A 30 18.39 8.62 9.10
C ALA A 30 17.94 7.26 9.66
N LYS A 31 17.60 6.30 8.79
CA LYS A 31 17.20 4.95 9.19
C LYS A 31 18.29 4.20 9.94
N LYS A 32 19.54 4.24 9.44
CA LYS A 32 20.70 3.58 10.09
C LYS A 32 21.00 4.20 11.44
N GLY A 33 20.97 5.53 11.53
CA GLY A 33 21.19 6.27 12.77
C GLY A 33 20.15 5.93 13.83
N MET A 34 18.87 5.96 13.44
CA MET A 34 17.79 5.61 14.34
C MET A 34 17.81 4.14 14.77
N THR A 35 18.13 3.22 13.85
CA THR A 35 18.30 1.79 14.19
C THR A 35 19.41 1.62 15.24
N ARG A 36 20.58 2.23 15.03
CA ARG A 36 21.69 2.18 15.99
C ARG A 36 21.32 2.82 17.34
N ALA A 37 20.55 3.91 17.33
CA ALA A 37 20.04 4.53 18.56
C ALA A 37 19.17 3.57 19.38
N LEU A 38 18.25 2.86 18.70
CA LEU A 38 17.36 1.89 19.34
C LEU A 38 18.13 0.66 19.85
N ASP A 39 19.07 0.14 19.07
CA ASP A 39 19.91 -0.99 19.46
C ASP A 39 20.80 -0.65 20.67
N ALA A 40 21.22 0.62 20.80
CA ALA A 40 21.93 1.14 21.97
C ALA A 40 21.00 1.38 23.19
N GLY A 41 19.71 1.04 23.10
CA GLY A 41 18.73 1.19 24.18
C GLY A 41 18.21 2.62 24.40
N MET A 42 18.27 3.49 23.38
CA MET A 42 17.65 4.82 23.47
C MET A 42 16.12 4.71 23.45
N LYS A 43 15.45 5.16 24.52
CA LYS A 43 13.99 5.16 24.62
C LYS A 43 13.32 6.44 24.14
N LYS A 44 14.06 7.56 24.10
CA LYS A 44 13.56 8.89 23.75
C LYS A 44 14.48 9.60 22.75
N PRO A 45 14.76 9.01 21.57
CA PRO A 45 15.69 9.60 20.61
C PRO A 45 15.19 10.96 20.11
N LEU A 46 16.13 11.90 19.95
CA LEU A 46 15.92 13.18 19.27
C LEU A 46 16.58 13.09 17.89
N LEU A 47 15.79 13.09 16.83
CA LEU A 47 16.28 13.14 15.46
C LEU A 47 16.56 14.60 15.08
N VAL A 48 17.80 14.88 14.72
CA VAL A 48 18.20 16.18 14.16
C VAL A 48 17.93 16.15 12.66
N VAL A 49 17.07 17.07 12.21
CA VAL A 49 16.55 17.20 10.85
C VAL A 49 17.13 18.48 10.26
N GLU A 50 18.35 18.37 9.74
CA GLU A 50 19.04 19.47 9.07
C GLU A 50 18.91 19.36 7.56
N ASN A 51 18.81 20.50 6.88
CA ASN A 51 18.87 20.57 5.43
C ASN A 51 20.33 20.67 4.96
N VAL A 52 21.14 19.65 5.27
CA VAL A 52 22.59 19.65 5.02
C VAL A 52 22.91 19.54 3.51
N VAL A 53 21.95 19.06 2.72
CA VAL A 53 22.08 18.79 1.29
C VAL A 53 20.83 19.33 0.61
N ASP A 54 21.01 20.08 -0.48
CA ASP A 54 19.92 20.73 -1.20
C ASP A 54 19.07 19.74 -2.01
N PHE A 55 18.31 18.92 -1.27
CA PHE A 55 17.22 18.13 -1.81
C PHE A 55 15.91 18.77 -1.36
N PRO A 56 14.98 19.12 -2.28
CA PRO A 56 13.73 19.81 -1.93
C PRO A 56 12.92 19.13 -0.82
N ASP A 57 12.92 17.79 -0.78
CA ASP A 57 12.20 16.98 0.22
C ASP A 57 13.11 16.40 1.32
N GLY A 58 14.32 16.91 1.49
CA GLY A 58 15.35 16.34 2.38
C GLY A 58 14.88 16.16 3.82
N GLN A 59 14.22 17.18 4.39
CA GLN A 59 13.68 17.12 5.76
C GLN A 59 12.57 16.09 5.90
N LEU A 60 11.62 16.03 4.95
CA LEU A 60 10.54 15.05 4.94
C LEU A 60 11.09 13.62 4.90
N VAL A 61 12.02 13.38 3.98
CA VAL A 61 12.64 12.06 3.78
C VAL A 61 13.53 11.66 4.95
N CYS A 62 14.21 12.61 5.61
CA CYS A 62 14.93 12.36 6.85
C CYS A 62 14.00 11.84 7.95
N ILE A 63 12.88 12.54 8.19
CA ILE A 63 11.90 12.13 9.20
C ILE A 63 11.31 10.76 8.85
N MET A 64 10.92 10.54 7.59
CA MET A 64 10.40 9.23 7.14
C MET A 64 11.43 8.10 7.28
N GLY A 65 12.71 8.36 6.99
CA GLY A 65 13.78 7.39 7.19
C GLY A 65 13.98 7.03 8.67
N GLY A 66 13.95 8.03 9.55
CA GLY A 66 13.98 7.84 10.99
C GLY A 66 12.77 7.04 11.49
N LEU A 67 11.56 7.41 11.06
CA LEU A 67 10.32 6.71 11.42
C LEU A 67 10.28 5.26 10.91
N GLU A 68 10.84 5.00 9.72
CA GLU A 68 10.91 3.66 9.15
C GLU A 68 11.67 2.68 10.05
N ALA A 69 12.66 3.16 10.82
CA ALA A 69 13.39 2.34 11.78
C ALA A 69 12.49 1.82 12.91
N PHE A 70 11.31 2.40 13.14
CA PHE A 70 10.34 1.95 14.14
C PHE A 70 9.32 0.96 13.59
N TYR A 71 9.32 0.70 12.28
CA TYR A 71 8.41 -0.28 11.72
C TYR A 71 8.69 -1.67 12.30
N ILE A 72 7.61 -2.33 12.73
CA ILE A 72 7.61 -3.71 13.21
C ILE A 72 6.54 -4.44 12.41
N PRO A 73 6.87 -5.56 11.73
CA PRO A 73 5.90 -6.35 11.00
C PRO A 73 4.72 -6.76 11.88
N LEU A 74 3.53 -6.84 11.30
CA LEU A 74 2.29 -7.16 12.02
C LEU A 74 2.43 -8.42 12.88
N GLN A 75 3.03 -9.49 12.35
CA GLN A 75 3.19 -10.78 13.03
C GLN A 75 4.07 -10.69 14.28
N ILE A 76 5.04 -9.78 14.27
CA ILE A 76 5.95 -9.56 15.39
C ILE A 76 5.22 -8.74 16.47
N ARG A 77 4.44 -7.73 16.05
CA ARG A 77 3.57 -6.96 16.98
C ARG A 77 2.50 -7.83 17.64
N GLU A 78 1.90 -8.78 16.92
CA GLU A 78 0.94 -9.74 17.48
C GLU A 78 1.53 -10.61 18.60
N ARG A 79 2.83 -10.90 18.52
CA ARG A 79 3.58 -11.61 19.57
C ARG A 79 4.00 -10.74 20.75
N GLN A 80 3.62 -9.45 20.72
CA GLN A 80 4.04 -8.43 21.69
C GLN A 80 5.56 -8.24 21.78
N ASP A 81 6.29 -8.69 20.76
CA ASP A 81 7.72 -8.43 20.61
C ASP A 81 7.88 -7.06 19.96
N THR A 82 8.15 -6.04 20.77
CA THR A 82 8.15 -4.65 20.32
C THR A 82 9.45 -3.94 20.67
N LYS A 83 9.77 -2.91 19.88
CA LYS A 83 10.94 -2.06 20.16
C LYS A 83 10.68 -1.25 21.42
N ASN A 84 11.67 -1.19 22.30
CA ASN A 84 11.59 -0.51 23.58
C ASN A 84 11.86 1.00 23.41
N PHE A 85 10.85 1.76 22.97
CA PHE A 85 10.89 3.22 22.90
C PHE A 85 9.62 3.86 23.47
N ILE A 86 9.70 5.15 23.82
CA ILE A 86 8.61 5.93 24.45
C ILE A 86 8.13 7.05 23.53
N ARG A 87 9.06 7.85 22.99
CA ARG A 87 8.73 8.98 22.09
C ARG A 87 9.91 9.34 21.21
N ILE A 88 9.65 10.04 20.13
CA ILE A 88 10.67 10.58 19.22
C ILE A 88 10.56 12.10 19.28
N GLY A 89 11.66 12.78 19.51
CA GLY A 89 11.76 14.23 19.31
C GLY A 89 12.29 14.52 17.92
N LEU A 90 11.88 15.65 17.35
CA LEU A 90 12.46 16.21 16.13
C LEU A 90 13.08 17.57 16.48
N HIS A 91 14.30 17.82 16.03
CA HIS A 91 14.96 19.12 16.13
C HIS A 91 15.35 19.59 14.73
N ALA A 92 15.04 20.83 14.40
CA ALA A 92 15.52 21.52 13.22
C ALA A 92 16.04 22.89 13.64
N GLU A 93 17.08 23.41 12.97
CA GLU A 93 17.68 24.71 13.28
C GLU A 93 16.76 25.89 12.91
N GLU A 94 15.90 25.70 11.91
CA GLU A 94 14.86 26.65 11.57
C GLU A 94 13.93 26.84 12.77
N LYS A 95 13.59 28.10 13.09
CA LYS A 95 12.51 28.38 14.07
C LYS A 95 11.29 27.54 13.69
N GLN A 96 10.54 27.02 14.67
CA GLN A 96 9.30 26.30 14.39
C GLN A 96 8.40 27.13 13.47
N THR A 97 8.40 26.78 12.17
CA THR A 97 7.60 27.43 11.15
C THR A 97 6.41 26.54 10.81
N GLU A 98 5.34 27.16 10.31
CA GLU A 98 4.19 26.43 9.75
C GLU A 98 4.63 25.44 8.65
N ALA A 99 5.70 25.77 7.91
CA ALA A 99 6.28 24.90 6.89
C ALA A 99 6.86 23.61 7.50
N PHE A 100 7.65 23.70 8.57
CA PHE A 100 8.20 22.51 9.24
C PHE A 100 7.11 21.67 9.90
N GLU A 101 6.11 22.29 10.53
CA GLU A 101 4.96 21.55 11.08
C GLU A 101 4.20 20.78 10.00
N ARG A 102 4.04 21.37 8.81
CA ARG A 102 3.43 20.69 7.66
C ARG A 102 4.27 19.49 7.21
N ILE A 103 5.60 19.61 7.19
CA ILE A 103 6.52 18.50 6.87
C ILE A 103 6.35 17.36 7.88
N VAL A 104 6.35 17.67 9.19
CA VAL A 104 6.15 16.67 10.24
C VAL A 104 4.79 15.99 10.12
N ARG A 105 3.73 16.76 9.88
CA ARG A 105 2.36 16.23 9.67
C ARG A 105 2.31 15.27 8.47
N ASN A 106 2.93 15.67 7.35
CA ASN A 106 3.02 14.84 6.14
C ASN A 106 3.81 13.56 6.42
N ALA A 107 4.96 13.64 7.08
CA ALA A 107 5.79 12.49 7.41
C ALA A 107 5.03 11.46 8.28
N ILE A 108 4.31 11.92 9.30
CA ILE A 108 3.51 11.06 10.18
C ILE A 108 2.36 10.41 9.40
N ALA A 109 1.64 11.18 8.57
CA ALA A 109 0.54 10.65 7.77
C ALA A 109 1.03 9.60 6.77
N LEU A 110 2.14 9.88 6.08
CA LEU A 110 2.76 8.97 5.12
C LEU A 110 3.27 7.71 5.80
N GLU A 111 3.94 7.81 6.96
CA GLU A 111 4.42 6.61 7.65
C GLU A 111 3.27 5.75 8.16
N ARG A 112 2.23 6.33 8.76
CA ARG A 112 1.02 5.58 9.17
C ARG A 112 0.41 4.84 7.99
N SER A 113 0.36 5.49 6.84
CA SER A 113 -0.15 4.92 5.59
C SER A 113 0.75 3.81 5.03
N ARG A 114 2.08 3.97 5.12
CA ARG A 114 3.07 2.94 4.76
C ARG A 114 2.96 1.72 5.65
N ILE A 115 2.80 1.90 6.97
CA ILE A 115 2.60 0.80 7.92
C ILE A 115 1.33 0.02 7.53
N PHE A 116 0.21 0.73 7.33
CA PHE A 116 -1.05 0.12 6.91
C PHE A 116 -0.92 -0.69 5.60
N ALA A 117 -0.27 -0.11 4.58
CA ALA A 117 0.00 -0.81 3.33
C ALA A 117 0.97 -2.00 3.51
N ARG A 118 2.02 -1.87 4.33
CA ARG A 118 2.99 -2.94 4.60
C ARG A 118 2.36 -4.09 5.38
N ASP A 119 1.43 -3.81 6.27
CA ASP A 119 0.72 -4.84 7.02
C ASP A 119 -0.16 -5.67 6.10
N ILE A 120 -0.91 -5.03 5.20
CA ILE A 120 -1.70 -5.72 4.18
C ILE A 120 -0.76 -6.48 3.24
N GLY A 121 0.17 -5.79 2.56
CA GLY A 121 0.98 -6.39 1.50
C GLY A 121 2.03 -7.40 2.01
N GLY A 122 2.61 -7.16 3.17
CA GLY A 122 3.61 -8.02 3.81
C GLY A 122 3.02 -9.10 4.71
N GLY A 123 1.73 -9.01 5.05
CA GLY A 123 1.00 -10.07 5.72
C GLY A 123 1.03 -11.38 4.93
N ASP A 124 1.26 -12.48 5.62
CA ASP A 124 1.21 -13.81 5.03
C ASP A 124 -0.21 -14.13 4.51
N PRO A 125 -0.35 -15.20 3.70
CA PRO A 125 -1.60 -15.50 3.01
C PRO A 125 -2.79 -15.77 3.93
N GLU A 126 -2.54 -16.13 5.18
CA GLU A 126 -3.57 -16.51 6.14
C GLU A 126 -4.03 -15.29 6.94
N ARG A 127 -3.09 -14.49 7.45
CA ARG A 127 -3.41 -13.24 8.16
C ARG A 127 -4.02 -12.18 7.26
N MET A 128 -3.66 -12.16 5.98
CA MET A 128 -4.16 -11.22 4.99
C MET A 128 -4.79 -11.95 3.80
N ALA A 129 -5.66 -12.91 4.09
CA ALA A 129 -6.64 -13.45 3.15
C ALA A 129 -7.74 -12.40 2.86
N PRO A 130 -8.55 -12.53 1.79
CA PRO A 130 -9.49 -11.48 1.36
C PRO A 130 -10.40 -10.95 2.47
N ALA A 131 -11.07 -11.83 3.21
CA ALA A 131 -11.94 -11.44 4.33
C ALA A 131 -11.18 -10.73 5.46
N LYS A 132 -9.94 -11.17 5.76
CA LYS A 132 -9.10 -10.55 6.80
C LYS A 132 -8.58 -9.18 6.40
N ILE A 133 -8.30 -8.96 5.11
CA ILE A 133 -8.00 -7.62 4.61
C ILE A 133 -9.21 -6.70 4.78
N VAL A 134 -10.43 -7.16 4.48
CA VAL A 134 -11.66 -6.38 4.71
C VAL A 134 -11.82 -5.99 6.17
N GLU A 135 -11.68 -6.95 7.10
CA GLU A 135 -11.73 -6.68 8.54
C GLU A 135 -10.68 -5.64 8.95
N TYR A 136 -9.43 -5.81 8.51
CA TYR A 136 -8.32 -4.93 8.85
C TYR A 136 -8.50 -3.51 8.27
N VAL A 137 -9.02 -3.39 7.05
CA VAL A 137 -9.37 -2.11 6.42
C VAL A 137 -10.47 -1.41 7.21
N LYS A 138 -11.60 -2.09 7.47
CA LYS A 138 -12.71 -1.52 8.26
C LYS A 138 -12.25 -1.03 9.62
N LYS A 139 -11.46 -1.86 10.34
CA LYS A 139 -10.90 -1.50 11.64
C LYS A 139 -9.99 -0.26 11.57
N SER A 140 -9.18 -0.16 10.52
CA SER A 140 -8.22 0.94 10.36
C SER A 140 -8.88 2.29 10.02
N PHE A 141 -10.11 2.27 9.52
CA PHE A 141 -10.90 3.46 9.19
C PHE A 141 -12.09 3.69 10.15
N ALA A 142 -12.16 2.97 11.28
CA ALA A 142 -13.27 3.05 12.23
C ALA A 142 -13.47 4.44 12.86
N GLU A 143 -12.43 5.29 12.89
CA GLU A 143 -12.55 6.65 13.41
C GLU A 143 -12.66 7.71 12.29
N ASP A 144 -12.64 7.27 11.03
CA ASP A 144 -12.58 8.13 9.84
C ASP A 144 -13.94 8.21 9.10
N HIS A 145 -15.04 7.85 9.77
CA HIS A 145 -16.39 7.77 9.16
C HIS A 145 -16.90 9.09 8.58
N ASN A 146 -16.34 10.22 8.99
CA ASN A 146 -16.73 11.54 8.49
C ASN A 146 -16.23 11.85 7.07
N ASN A 147 -15.15 11.18 6.63
CA ASN A 147 -14.53 11.43 5.33
C ASN A 147 -14.22 10.15 4.54
N ILE A 148 -14.42 8.96 5.11
CA ILE A 148 -14.22 7.67 4.44
C ILE A 148 -15.52 6.86 4.44
N THR A 149 -15.95 6.41 3.26
CA THR A 149 -17.01 5.41 3.09
C THR A 149 -16.39 4.10 2.60
N ILE A 150 -16.80 2.97 3.17
CA ILE A 150 -16.36 1.63 2.72
C ILE A 150 -17.58 0.80 2.35
N LYS A 151 -17.63 0.31 1.11
CA LYS A 151 -18.60 -0.68 0.64
C LYS A 151 -17.87 -1.97 0.27
N VAL A 152 -18.39 -3.10 0.72
CA VAL A 152 -17.82 -4.42 0.41
C VAL A 152 -18.83 -5.21 -0.40
N ILE A 153 -18.38 -5.77 -1.50
CA ILE A 153 -19.12 -6.76 -2.28
C ILE A 153 -18.50 -8.12 -1.96
N GLU A 154 -19.28 -8.98 -1.33
CA GLU A 154 -18.85 -10.30 -0.88
C GLU A 154 -19.73 -11.46 -1.34
N ASP A 155 -20.91 -11.13 -1.88
CA ASP A 155 -21.81 -12.07 -2.51
C ASP A 155 -21.18 -12.57 -3.82
N GLU A 156 -21.07 -13.89 -3.96
CA GLU A 156 -20.39 -14.53 -5.09
C GLU A 156 -21.18 -14.38 -6.40
N GLU A 157 -22.51 -14.33 -6.34
CA GLU A 157 -23.36 -14.15 -7.51
C GLU A 157 -23.22 -12.72 -8.03
N ILE A 158 -23.22 -11.73 -7.13
CA ILE A 158 -22.96 -10.34 -7.50
C ILE A 158 -21.55 -10.18 -8.08
N ILE A 159 -20.54 -10.83 -7.49
CA ILE A 159 -19.18 -10.79 -8.03
C ILE A 159 -19.12 -11.44 -9.42
N ALA A 160 -19.78 -12.58 -9.63
CA ALA A 160 -19.83 -13.25 -10.92
C ALA A 160 -20.53 -12.41 -12.00
N GLN A 161 -21.57 -11.66 -11.62
CA GLN A 161 -22.29 -10.78 -12.54
C GLN A 161 -21.52 -9.49 -12.85
N GLU A 162 -21.03 -8.79 -11.81
CA GLU A 162 -20.47 -7.45 -11.94
C GLU A 162 -18.95 -7.43 -12.24
N TYR A 163 -18.23 -8.50 -11.85
CA TYR A 163 -16.78 -8.69 -12.00
C TYR A 163 -16.44 -10.12 -12.47
N PRO A 164 -17.00 -10.59 -13.60
CA PRO A 164 -16.88 -11.98 -14.05
C PRO A 164 -15.44 -12.47 -14.22
N LEU A 165 -14.49 -11.62 -14.62
CA LEU A 165 -13.09 -11.99 -14.76
C LEU A 165 -12.41 -12.22 -13.40
N LEU A 166 -12.74 -11.42 -12.38
CA LEU A 166 -12.27 -11.63 -11.01
C LEU A 166 -12.90 -12.89 -10.40
N ALA A 167 -14.18 -13.16 -10.71
CA ALA A 167 -14.86 -14.38 -10.31
C ALA A 167 -14.16 -15.63 -10.87
N ALA A 168 -13.79 -15.61 -12.16
CA ALA A 168 -13.05 -16.69 -12.80
C ALA A 168 -11.69 -16.95 -12.14
N VAL A 169 -10.92 -15.91 -11.84
CA VAL A 169 -9.62 -16.02 -11.15
C VAL A 169 -9.76 -16.68 -9.77
N SER A 170 -10.83 -16.36 -9.04
CA SER A 170 -11.06 -16.86 -7.68
C SER A 170 -11.83 -18.20 -7.63
N ARG A 171 -12.27 -18.72 -8.78
CA ARG A 171 -13.27 -19.80 -8.86
C ARG A 171 -12.89 -21.04 -8.05
N ALA A 172 -11.65 -21.54 -8.18
CA ALA A 172 -11.15 -22.65 -7.38
C ALA A 172 -11.02 -22.33 -5.88
N ALA A 173 -10.70 -21.09 -5.54
CA ALA A 173 -10.47 -20.66 -4.17
C ALA A 173 -11.78 -20.45 -3.39
N ASN A 174 -12.87 -20.12 -4.08
CA ASN A 174 -14.15 -19.77 -3.45
C ASN A 174 -14.79 -20.92 -2.66
N ARG A 175 -14.36 -22.17 -2.86
CA ARG A 175 -14.76 -23.32 -2.03
C ARG A 175 -14.36 -23.19 -0.57
N ILE A 176 -13.40 -22.32 -0.27
CA ILE A 176 -12.89 -22.07 1.07
C ILE A 176 -13.33 -20.67 1.49
N ASP A 177 -14.20 -20.55 2.50
CA ASP A 177 -14.85 -19.28 2.89
C ASP A 177 -13.86 -18.13 3.10
N ARG A 178 -12.74 -18.41 3.77
CA ARG A 178 -11.69 -17.41 4.04
C ARG A 178 -10.92 -16.95 2.80
N HIS A 179 -10.99 -17.67 1.68
CA HIS A 179 -10.34 -17.33 0.41
C HIS A 179 -11.28 -16.68 -0.60
N LYS A 180 -12.60 -16.69 -0.32
CA LYS A 180 -13.61 -16.11 -1.22
C LYS A 180 -13.26 -14.68 -1.60
N ALA A 181 -13.47 -14.37 -2.87
CA ALA A 181 -13.20 -13.04 -3.41
C ALA A 181 -13.98 -11.94 -2.67
N ARG A 182 -13.42 -10.73 -2.64
CA ARG A 182 -14.04 -9.51 -2.12
C ARG A 182 -13.68 -8.36 -3.05
N VAL A 183 -14.67 -7.54 -3.40
CA VAL A 183 -14.42 -6.25 -4.06
C VAL A 183 -14.71 -5.15 -3.06
N VAL A 184 -13.69 -4.38 -2.69
CA VAL A 184 -13.80 -3.35 -1.65
C VAL A 184 -13.72 -1.99 -2.30
N HIS A 185 -14.78 -1.21 -2.18
CA HIS A 185 -14.86 0.18 -2.62
C HIS A 185 -14.61 1.06 -1.40
N ILE A 186 -13.62 1.94 -1.49
CA ILE A 186 -13.27 2.88 -0.43
C ILE A 186 -13.30 4.28 -1.07
N GLU A 187 -14.12 5.17 -0.53
CA GLU A 187 -14.29 6.52 -1.04
C GLU A 187 -13.85 7.55 0.01
N TYR A 188 -12.94 8.44 -0.36
CA TYR A 188 -12.62 9.65 0.40
C TYR A 188 -13.42 10.83 -0.13
N LYS A 189 -14.11 11.53 0.78
CA LYS A 189 -14.82 12.79 0.52
C LYS A 189 -14.20 13.92 1.32
N SER A 190 -13.87 15.00 0.63
CA SER A 190 -13.52 16.26 1.26
C SER A 190 -14.67 16.75 2.15
N SER A 191 -14.36 17.27 3.33
CA SER A 191 -15.34 17.94 4.20
C SER A 191 -15.83 19.27 3.62
N ASN A 192 -15.20 19.74 2.54
CA ASN A 192 -15.62 20.92 1.78
C ASN A 192 -15.81 20.54 0.30
N PRO A 193 -16.99 20.01 -0.08
CA PRO A 193 -17.25 19.53 -1.44
C PRO A 193 -17.09 20.61 -2.52
N SER A 194 -17.31 21.89 -2.21
CA SER A 194 -17.17 22.98 -3.20
C SER A 194 -15.72 23.29 -3.57
N ARG A 195 -14.74 22.77 -2.82
CA ARG A 195 -13.31 22.90 -3.12
C ARG A 195 -12.75 21.76 -3.95
N VAL A 196 -13.51 20.69 -4.17
CA VAL A 196 -13.08 19.55 -4.98
C VAL A 196 -12.90 20.01 -6.43
N SER A 197 -11.71 19.77 -6.99
CA SER A 197 -11.36 20.13 -8.37
C SER A 197 -11.04 18.92 -9.24
N GLU A 198 -10.79 17.75 -8.65
CA GLU A 198 -10.46 16.52 -9.36
C GLU A 198 -10.86 15.27 -8.58
N THR A 199 -11.01 14.17 -9.32
CA THR A 199 -11.35 12.86 -8.78
C THR A 199 -10.30 11.84 -9.17
N LEU A 200 -9.60 11.29 -8.17
CA LEU A 200 -8.65 10.20 -8.38
C LEU A 200 -9.35 8.85 -8.22
N MET A 201 -9.25 7.99 -9.22
CA MET A 201 -9.92 6.69 -9.28
C MET A 201 -8.86 5.60 -9.36
N LEU A 202 -8.70 4.82 -8.30
CA LEU A 202 -7.58 3.89 -8.12
C LEU A 202 -8.07 2.44 -8.10
N VAL A 203 -7.50 1.58 -8.93
CA VAL A 203 -7.78 0.13 -8.91
C VAL A 203 -6.51 -0.62 -8.52
N GLY A 204 -6.59 -1.39 -7.43
CA GLY A 204 -5.45 -2.10 -6.87
C GLY A 204 -5.55 -3.62 -7.06
N LYS A 205 -4.52 -4.24 -7.64
CA LYS A 205 -4.38 -5.70 -7.70
C LYS A 205 -4.29 -6.27 -6.29
N GLY A 206 -5.26 -7.13 -5.92
CA GLY A 206 -5.41 -7.70 -4.59
C GLY A 206 -5.32 -9.22 -4.55
N VAL A 207 -4.49 -9.84 -5.38
CA VAL A 207 -4.30 -11.30 -5.38
C VAL A 207 -3.56 -11.68 -4.10
N THR A 208 -4.31 -12.19 -3.12
CA THR A 208 -3.83 -12.39 -1.74
C THR A 208 -2.80 -13.49 -1.62
N TYR A 209 -2.87 -14.46 -2.54
CA TYR A 209 -1.83 -15.43 -2.83
C TYR A 209 -1.99 -15.91 -4.27
N ASP A 210 -0.87 -15.97 -4.98
CA ASP A 210 -0.83 -16.36 -6.38
C ASP A 210 -0.04 -17.65 -6.57
N THR A 211 -0.77 -18.73 -6.88
CA THR A 211 -0.17 -20.02 -7.24
C THR A 211 0.17 -20.14 -8.73
N GLY A 212 -0.36 -19.22 -9.55
CA GLY A 212 -0.43 -19.30 -11.00
C GLY A 212 -1.64 -20.07 -11.56
N GLY A 213 -2.47 -20.70 -10.72
CA GLY A 213 -3.62 -21.46 -11.17
C GLY A 213 -3.19 -22.73 -11.92
N ALA A 214 -3.90 -23.10 -12.98
CA ALA A 214 -3.56 -24.27 -13.80
C ALA A 214 -2.16 -24.17 -14.43
N ASP A 215 -1.74 -22.97 -14.83
CA ASP A 215 -0.38 -22.59 -15.21
C ASP A 215 0.52 -22.38 -13.97
N ILE A 216 0.62 -23.43 -13.14
CA ILE A 216 1.22 -23.35 -11.80
C ILE A 216 2.66 -22.83 -11.81
N LYS A 217 2.97 -21.95 -10.84
CA LYS A 217 4.33 -21.48 -10.58
C LYS A 217 5.21 -22.64 -10.08
N ILE A 218 6.21 -22.99 -10.86
CA ILE A 218 7.21 -24.02 -10.54
C ILE A 218 8.52 -23.44 -10.00
N SER A 219 9.49 -24.30 -9.66
CA SER A 219 10.87 -23.93 -9.33
C SER A 219 10.99 -22.94 -8.16
N GLY A 220 10.13 -23.07 -7.15
CA GLY A 220 10.15 -22.25 -5.94
C GLY A 220 9.70 -20.79 -6.14
N LYS A 221 9.17 -20.43 -7.32
CA LYS A 221 8.73 -19.06 -7.64
C LYS A 221 7.47 -18.62 -6.89
N MET A 222 6.79 -19.55 -6.23
CA MET A 222 5.63 -19.27 -5.38
C MET A 222 6.01 -18.56 -4.06
N ALA A 223 7.25 -18.73 -3.58
CA ALA A 223 7.72 -18.05 -2.38
C ALA A 223 7.69 -16.52 -2.58
N GLY A 224 6.97 -15.82 -1.70
CA GLY A 224 6.79 -14.37 -1.77
C GLY A 224 5.56 -13.89 -2.55
N MET A 225 4.77 -14.80 -3.16
CA MET A 225 3.51 -14.45 -3.85
C MET A 225 2.37 -14.03 -2.91
N ALA A 226 2.58 -14.10 -1.60
CA ALA A 226 1.74 -13.39 -0.65
C ALA A 226 1.75 -11.87 -0.87
N ARG A 227 2.79 -11.31 -1.52
CA ARG A 227 2.90 -9.88 -1.82
C ARG A 227 2.17 -9.46 -3.09
N ASP A 228 1.45 -10.38 -3.74
CA ASP A 228 0.77 -10.09 -5.01
C ASP A 228 -0.53 -9.26 -4.84
N LYS A 229 -0.81 -8.88 -3.59
CA LYS A 229 -1.82 -7.93 -3.14
C LYS A 229 -1.27 -6.53 -2.83
N CYS A 230 0.02 -6.26 -3.10
CA CYS A 230 0.64 -4.97 -2.80
C CYS A 230 0.01 -3.80 -3.59
N GLY A 231 -0.61 -4.06 -4.73
CA GLY A 231 -1.38 -3.05 -5.47
C GLY A 231 -2.58 -2.54 -4.68
N ALA A 232 -3.42 -3.45 -4.20
CA ALA A 232 -4.52 -3.14 -3.30
C ALA A 232 -4.04 -2.50 -1.99
N ALA A 233 -2.93 -3.01 -1.43
CA ALA A 233 -2.35 -2.44 -0.22
C ALA A 233 -1.92 -0.97 -0.41
N ALA A 234 -1.34 -0.62 -1.56
CA ALA A 234 -0.95 0.74 -1.89
C ALA A 234 -2.16 1.67 -2.07
N VAL A 235 -3.23 1.20 -2.72
CA VAL A 235 -4.50 1.96 -2.83
C VAL A 235 -5.09 2.23 -1.45
N ALA A 236 -5.16 1.21 -0.59
CA ALA A 236 -5.64 1.36 0.79
C ALA A 236 -4.77 2.32 1.60
N GLY A 237 -3.44 2.23 1.46
CA GLY A 237 -2.47 3.15 2.05
C GLY A 237 -2.68 4.60 1.60
N PHE A 238 -2.88 4.84 0.31
CA PHE A 238 -3.13 6.18 -0.21
C PHE A 238 -4.40 6.79 0.39
N LEU A 239 -5.49 6.03 0.46
CA LEU A 239 -6.73 6.47 1.13
C LEU A 239 -6.54 6.70 2.63
N LYS A 240 -5.65 5.95 3.29
CA LYS A 240 -5.27 6.24 4.68
C LYS A 240 -4.56 7.59 4.78
N ALA A 241 -3.69 7.94 3.84
CA ALA A 241 -3.06 9.26 3.82
C ALA A 241 -4.11 10.37 3.63
N CYS A 242 -5.06 10.18 2.70
CA CYS A 242 -6.17 11.11 2.49
C CYS A 242 -7.04 11.28 3.76
N SER A 243 -7.33 10.19 4.48
CA SER A 243 -8.14 10.25 5.71
C SER A 243 -7.49 11.14 6.79
N ILE A 244 -6.16 11.13 6.87
CA ILE A 244 -5.38 11.88 7.86
C ILE A 244 -5.14 13.32 7.39
N LEU A 245 -4.69 13.51 6.15
CA LEU A 245 -4.29 14.82 5.61
C LEU A 245 -5.47 15.67 5.15
N LYS A 246 -6.60 15.03 4.83
CA LYS A 246 -7.86 15.68 4.43
C LYS A 246 -7.67 16.71 3.29
N PRO A 247 -7.06 16.32 2.15
CA PRO A 247 -6.87 17.23 1.02
C PRO A 247 -8.23 17.76 0.54
N PRO A 248 -8.45 19.09 0.52
CA PRO A 248 -9.77 19.65 0.26
C PRO A 248 -10.14 19.65 -1.23
N HIS A 249 -9.15 19.51 -2.11
CA HIS A 249 -9.28 19.57 -3.56
C HIS A 249 -9.53 18.21 -4.22
N LEU A 250 -9.43 17.12 -3.46
CA LEU A 250 -9.56 15.76 -3.98
C LEU A 250 -10.87 15.10 -3.54
N LYS A 251 -11.46 14.37 -4.47
CA LYS A 251 -12.26 13.16 -4.19
C LYS A 251 -11.44 11.95 -4.61
N VAL A 252 -11.47 10.87 -3.84
CA VAL A 252 -10.72 9.64 -4.20
C VAL A 252 -11.63 8.44 -4.09
N ILE A 253 -11.68 7.62 -5.14
CA ILE A 253 -12.42 6.36 -5.20
C ILE A 253 -11.42 5.24 -5.43
N GLY A 254 -11.20 4.40 -4.42
CA GLY A 254 -10.31 3.23 -4.51
C GLY A 254 -11.10 1.93 -4.58
N VAL A 255 -10.69 1.01 -5.43
CA VAL A 255 -11.20 -0.36 -5.50
C VAL A 255 -10.08 -1.35 -5.24
N LEU A 256 -10.30 -2.22 -4.26
CA LEU A 256 -9.42 -3.35 -3.96
C LEU A 256 -10.03 -4.61 -4.56
N CYS A 257 -9.35 -5.19 -5.55
CA CYS A 257 -9.77 -6.42 -6.23
C CYS A 257 -9.18 -7.63 -5.48
N LEU A 258 -9.79 -8.05 -4.37
CA LEU A 258 -9.25 -9.09 -3.50
C LEU A 258 -9.71 -10.48 -3.95
N CYS A 259 -8.76 -11.35 -4.27
CA CYS A 259 -9.05 -12.75 -4.61
C CYS A 259 -7.84 -13.64 -4.28
N ARG A 260 -7.94 -14.93 -4.54
CA ARG A 260 -6.81 -15.87 -4.46
C ARG A 260 -6.79 -16.73 -5.72
N ASN A 261 -5.66 -16.76 -6.42
CA ASN A 261 -5.48 -17.62 -7.58
C ASN A 261 -4.98 -18.99 -7.12
N SER A 262 -5.89 -19.96 -7.08
CA SER A 262 -5.64 -21.30 -6.52
C SER A 262 -5.79 -22.40 -7.56
N VAL A 263 -5.20 -23.56 -7.27
CA VAL A 263 -5.37 -24.80 -8.04
C VAL A 263 -6.45 -25.65 -7.39
N GLY A 264 -7.42 -26.10 -8.17
CA GLY A 264 -8.49 -26.99 -7.72
C GLY A 264 -9.34 -27.46 -8.90
N GLU A 265 -10.34 -28.29 -8.63
CA GLU A 265 -11.20 -28.84 -9.69
C GLU A 265 -12.03 -27.77 -10.44
N ASP A 266 -12.28 -26.62 -9.82
CA ASP A 266 -12.95 -25.48 -10.46
C ASP A 266 -11.99 -24.39 -10.94
N SER A 267 -10.68 -24.68 -11.09
CA SER A 267 -9.76 -23.70 -11.66
C SER A 267 -10.24 -23.28 -13.05
N TYR A 268 -10.13 -21.99 -13.34
CA TYR A 268 -10.13 -21.55 -14.72
C TYR A 268 -8.85 -22.01 -15.40
N VAL A 269 -8.95 -22.31 -16.70
CA VAL A 269 -7.89 -22.96 -17.46
C VAL A 269 -7.57 -22.18 -18.72
N SER A 270 -6.38 -22.42 -19.25
CA SER A 270 -6.03 -21.94 -20.59
C SER A 270 -7.02 -22.45 -21.65
N ASP A 271 -7.24 -21.64 -22.67
CA ASP A 271 -8.26 -21.75 -23.71
C ASP A 271 -9.72 -21.53 -23.30
N GLU A 272 -9.99 -21.31 -22.01
CA GLU A 272 -11.32 -20.85 -21.58
C GLU A 272 -11.61 -19.43 -22.13
N LEU A 273 -12.86 -19.22 -22.58
CA LEU A 273 -13.36 -17.94 -23.05
C LEU A 273 -14.24 -17.32 -21.97
N LEU A 274 -13.79 -16.20 -21.40
CA LEU A 274 -14.51 -15.49 -20.35
C LEU A 274 -15.16 -14.24 -20.93
N ILE A 275 -16.37 -13.90 -20.49
CA ILE A 275 -17.04 -12.65 -20.87
C ILE A 275 -16.79 -11.62 -19.78
N SER A 276 -16.17 -10.49 -20.13
CA SER A 276 -15.93 -9.38 -19.20
C SER A 276 -17.18 -8.54 -18.97
N ARG A 277 -17.15 -7.68 -17.93
CA ARG A 277 -18.16 -6.64 -17.67
C ARG A 277 -18.44 -5.76 -18.90
N SER A 278 -17.42 -5.52 -19.72
CA SER A 278 -17.55 -4.72 -20.95
C SER A 278 -18.30 -5.44 -22.09
N GLY A 279 -18.70 -6.70 -21.89
CA GLY A 279 -19.28 -7.57 -22.92
C GLY A 279 -18.23 -8.19 -23.87
N LYS A 280 -16.96 -7.80 -23.77
CA LYS A 280 -15.88 -8.39 -24.57
C LYS A 280 -15.48 -9.76 -24.04
N THR A 281 -15.25 -10.69 -24.96
CA THR A 281 -14.71 -12.02 -24.68
C THR A 281 -13.19 -11.97 -24.53
N VAL A 282 -12.66 -12.64 -23.51
CA VAL A 282 -11.24 -12.79 -23.20
C VAL A 282 -10.88 -14.26 -23.28
N ARG A 283 -10.00 -14.63 -24.21
CA ARG A 283 -9.37 -15.96 -24.20
C ARG A 283 -8.26 -15.99 -23.17
N VAL A 284 -8.37 -16.90 -22.22
CA VAL A 284 -7.31 -17.17 -21.24
C VAL A 284 -6.21 -17.94 -21.95
N THR A 285 -5.00 -17.40 -21.97
CA THR A 285 -3.83 -18.11 -22.55
C THR A 285 -2.82 -18.52 -21.49
N ASN A 286 -2.96 -18.00 -20.28
CA ASN A 286 -2.13 -18.32 -19.13
C ASN A 286 -2.83 -17.86 -17.83
N THR A 287 -3.04 -18.76 -16.88
CA THR A 287 -3.72 -18.46 -15.61
C THR A 287 -2.80 -17.79 -14.57
N ASP A 288 -1.50 -17.67 -14.85
CA ASP A 288 -0.51 -16.87 -14.08
C ASP A 288 -0.47 -15.40 -14.56
N ALA A 289 -1.34 -15.04 -15.50
CA ALA A 289 -1.61 -13.67 -15.92
C ALA A 289 -2.89 -13.13 -15.25
N GLU A 290 -3.31 -13.69 -14.12
CA GLU A 290 -4.57 -13.43 -13.41
C GLU A 290 -4.77 -11.98 -13.01
N GLY A 291 -3.70 -11.26 -12.65
CA GLY A 291 -3.81 -9.92 -12.07
C GLY A 291 -4.49 -8.91 -12.99
N ARG A 292 -4.30 -9.05 -14.32
CA ARG A 292 -5.01 -8.19 -15.30
C ARG A 292 -6.49 -8.56 -15.41
N LEU A 293 -6.83 -9.85 -15.28
CA LEU A 293 -8.22 -10.32 -15.28
C LEU A 293 -8.94 -9.85 -14.02
N ALA A 294 -8.32 -10.03 -12.86
CA ALA A 294 -8.86 -9.64 -11.56
C ALA A 294 -9.20 -8.14 -11.46
N MET A 295 -8.50 -7.28 -12.22
CA MET A 295 -8.75 -5.84 -12.20
C MET A 295 -9.60 -5.32 -13.36
N ALA A 296 -9.62 -6.00 -14.52
CA ALA A 296 -10.16 -5.44 -15.76
C ALA A 296 -11.62 -4.98 -15.63
N ASP A 297 -12.48 -5.77 -14.96
CA ASP A 297 -13.88 -5.38 -14.75
C ASP A 297 -14.02 -4.17 -13.81
N SER A 298 -13.14 -4.06 -12.80
CA SER A 298 -13.10 -2.89 -11.91
C SER A 298 -12.61 -1.64 -12.63
N VAL A 299 -11.65 -1.77 -13.56
CA VAL A 299 -11.20 -0.65 -14.41
C VAL A 299 -12.32 -0.19 -15.34
N PHE A 300 -13.05 -1.12 -15.95
CA PHE A 300 -14.21 -0.78 -16.78
C PHE A 300 -15.29 -0.08 -15.96
N MET A 301 -15.64 -0.62 -14.79
CA MET A 301 -16.58 0.02 -13.86
C MET A 301 -16.14 1.44 -13.48
N MET A 302 -14.84 1.67 -13.20
CA MET A 302 -14.31 3.01 -12.97
C MET A 302 -14.47 3.92 -14.19
N SER A 303 -14.29 3.40 -15.41
CA SER A 303 -14.52 4.20 -16.62
C SER A 303 -15.98 4.60 -16.81
N GLU A 304 -16.94 3.76 -16.41
CA GLU A 304 -18.36 4.09 -16.40
C GLU A 304 -18.67 5.19 -15.36
N LEU A 305 -18.09 5.08 -14.16
CA LEU A 305 -18.26 6.06 -13.09
C LEU A 305 -17.62 7.42 -13.45
N ALA A 306 -16.48 7.41 -14.12
CA ALA A 306 -15.73 8.63 -14.46
C ALA A 306 -16.57 9.65 -15.24
N LEU A 307 -17.54 9.20 -16.04
CA LEU A 307 -18.48 10.07 -16.78
C LEU A 307 -19.31 11.00 -15.88
N LYS A 308 -19.40 10.70 -14.58
CA LYS A 308 -20.18 11.45 -13.58
C LYS A 308 -19.29 12.21 -12.59
N GLU A 309 -17.97 12.14 -12.75
CA GLU A 309 -17.00 12.69 -11.81
C GLU A 309 -16.30 13.94 -12.37
N LEU A 310 -15.87 14.83 -11.48
CA LEU A 310 -15.15 16.05 -11.86
C LEU A 310 -13.68 15.74 -12.13
N ASN A 311 -13.18 16.10 -13.33
CA ASN A 311 -11.80 15.89 -13.79
C ASN A 311 -11.24 14.52 -13.34
N PRO A 312 -11.78 13.41 -13.86
CA PRO A 312 -11.45 12.07 -13.38
C PRO A 312 -10.12 11.56 -13.93
N HIS A 313 -9.30 10.98 -13.05
CA HIS A 313 -8.05 10.31 -13.41
C HIS A 313 -8.05 8.87 -12.91
N ILE A 314 -7.97 7.90 -13.83
CA ILE A 314 -7.98 6.47 -13.48
C ILE A 314 -6.53 5.94 -13.45
N TYR A 315 -6.15 5.32 -12.33
CA TYR A 315 -4.86 4.66 -12.15
C TYR A 315 -5.04 3.20 -11.75
N THR A 316 -4.16 2.34 -12.28
CA THR A 316 -4.02 0.96 -11.80
C THR A 316 -2.71 0.82 -11.05
N ILE A 317 -2.74 0.12 -9.92
CA ILE A 317 -1.55 -0.15 -9.11
C ILE A 317 -1.45 -1.66 -8.91
N ALA A 318 -0.39 -2.28 -9.42
CA ALA A 318 -0.28 -3.73 -9.46
C ALA A 318 1.15 -4.25 -9.47
N THR A 319 1.36 -5.36 -8.78
CA THR A 319 2.49 -6.28 -8.96
C THR A 319 2.24 -7.14 -10.20
N LEU A 320 2.21 -6.50 -11.37
CA LEU A 320 1.60 -7.12 -12.56
C LEU A 320 2.53 -8.05 -13.33
N THR A 321 3.82 -7.71 -13.46
CA THR A 321 4.74 -8.48 -14.31
C THR A 321 6.11 -8.62 -13.69
N GLY A 322 6.71 -9.81 -13.82
CA GLY A 322 8.13 -10.00 -13.53
C GLY A 322 9.03 -9.21 -14.50
N HIS A 323 8.53 -8.92 -15.71
CA HIS A 323 9.24 -8.15 -16.73
C HIS A 323 9.58 -6.73 -16.27
N ALA A 324 8.67 -6.05 -15.54
CA ALA A 324 8.97 -4.72 -14.99
C ALA A 324 10.23 -4.74 -14.09
N ARG A 325 10.37 -5.78 -13.25
CA ARG A 325 11.57 -5.99 -12.43
C ARG A 325 12.80 -6.34 -13.27
N ALA A 326 12.65 -7.15 -14.32
CA ALA A 326 13.77 -7.48 -15.21
C ALA A 326 14.30 -6.24 -15.95
N CYS A 327 13.41 -5.31 -16.33
CA CYS A 327 13.77 -4.08 -17.02
C CYS A 327 14.38 -3.02 -16.10
N TYR A 328 13.78 -2.80 -14.92
CA TYR A 328 14.11 -1.65 -14.06
C TYR A 328 14.76 -2.02 -12.72
N GLY A 329 14.94 -3.31 -12.42
CA GLY A 329 15.52 -3.76 -11.15
C GLY A 329 14.55 -3.67 -9.96
N ASN A 330 15.11 -3.61 -8.74
CA ASN A 330 14.33 -3.55 -7.49
C ASN A 330 13.95 -2.11 -7.08
N TYR A 331 14.63 -1.11 -7.65
CA TYR A 331 14.41 0.32 -7.40
C TYR A 331 14.47 1.02 -8.75
N THR A 332 13.38 1.70 -9.13
CA THR A 332 13.40 2.65 -10.24
C THR A 332 13.97 3.96 -9.72
N ALA A 333 14.90 4.55 -10.47
CA ALA A 333 15.41 5.91 -10.24
C ALA A 333 14.28 6.95 -10.26
#